data_AF-A0A6V7WVM4-F1
#
_entry.id   AF-A0A6V7WVM4-F1
#
_cell.length_a   1.000
_cell.length_b   1.000
_cell.length_c   1.000
_cell.angle_alpha   90.00
_cell.angle_beta   90.00
_cell.angle_gamma   90.00
#
_symmetry.space_group_name_H-M   'P 1'
#
loop_
_entity.id
_entity.type
_entity.pdbx_description
1 polymer ?
#
loop_
_entity_poly.entity_id
_entity_poly.type
_entity_poly.pdbx_seq_one_letter_code
_entity_poly.pdbx_strand_id
1 'polypeptide(L)'
;MMANNWVEKVANAARKLDKSDANLLREIGQFMAKNGEYIQATSIFQRINDLRSIIQMHVNAENWDDALALINRNSSLSNDVYLPYARWLAERDRFDEAQIAYNKAGHEKEASLVLEQLTKNAVKENRFKAASFYYRRMAEQLIEKDGGINGNNFNGYSLLESLENCLNLADIYFAYEPVYKYVVEPFTEKSLDILFHAARFISLHKPTEYVSRVTVYYTLMKLSRHFGCYKTARQALNHLHKLRCPPQYQSQIDVATLEIRAMPFSDSEEFQPMCYNCGTANPILGGHECVHCNHYFIYSFITFEVLPLIQFQIDDDDISDKEAIELINAEPPDNQNNNFITNEIINNKVKP
;
A
#
# COMPACT_ATOMS: atom_id res chain seq x y z
N MET A 1 55.33 2.78 -1.46
CA MET A 1 54.75 2.20 -0.22
C MET A 1 53.27 1.87 -0.41
N MET A 2 52.44 2.83 -0.84
CA MET A 2 51.03 2.58 -1.17
C MET A 2 50.85 1.54 -2.30
N ALA A 3 51.68 1.59 -3.35
CA ALA A 3 51.67 0.60 -4.44
C ALA A 3 52.00 -0.85 -4.00
N ASN A 4 52.66 -1.04 -2.85
CA ASN A 4 53.03 -2.35 -2.32
C ASN A 4 52.11 -2.80 -1.16
N ASN A 5 51.02 -2.07 -0.93
CA ASN A 5 50.04 -2.29 0.13
C ASN A 5 50.58 -2.36 1.58
N TRP A 6 51.64 -1.62 1.89
CA TRP A 6 52.28 -1.64 3.23
C TRP A 6 51.60 -0.70 4.22
N VAL A 7 50.45 -1.12 4.77
CA VAL A 7 49.57 -0.34 5.66
C VAL A 7 50.33 0.28 6.85
N GLU A 8 51.07 -0.51 7.63
CA GLU A 8 51.77 0.00 8.82
C GLU A 8 52.86 1.04 8.52
N LYS A 9 53.61 0.84 7.42
CA LYS A 9 54.66 1.79 7.00
C LYS A 9 54.04 3.11 6.55
N VAL A 10 52.88 3.05 5.90
CA VAL A 10 52.12 4.23 5.49
C VAL A 10 51.51 4.94 6.72
N ALA A 11 51.01 4.21 7.72
CA ALA A 11 50.52 4.80 8.98
C ALA A 11 51.64 5.53 9.74
N ASN A 12 52.83 4.92 9.81
CA ASN A 12 54.00 5.53 10.46
C ASN A 12 54.51 6.76 9.70
N ALA A 13 54.42 6.76 8.37
CA ALA A 13 54.68 7.95 7.56
C ALA A 13 53.66 9.05 7.86
N ALA A 14 52.36 8.72 7.89
CA ALA A 14 51.26 9.66 8.16
C ALA A 14 51.40 10.42 9.48
N ARG A 15 51.95 9.79 10.53
CA ARG A 15 52.20 10.45 11.83
C ARG A 15 53.31 11.51 11.78
N LYS A 16 54.25 11.40 10.83
CA LYS A 16 55.40 12.31 10.67
C LYS A 16 55.11 13.51 9.76
N LEU A 17 54.00 13.49 9.01
CA LEU A 17 53.58 14.60 8.17
C LEU A 17 52.89 15.69 8.99
N ASP A 18 53.13 16.95 8.64
CA ASP A 18 52.48 18.12 9.23
C ASP A 18 51.12 18.42 8.58
N LYS A 19 50.30 19.23 9.25
CA LYS A 19 48.99 19.67 8.73
C LYS A 19 49.08 20.43 7.39
N SER A 20 50.26 20.97 7.08
CA SER A 20 50.58 21.69 5.84
C SER A 20 50.44 20.79 4.59
N ASP A 21 50.73 19.49 4.73
CA ASP A 21 50.73 18.52 3.63
C ASP A 21 49.35 17.87 3.44
N ALA A 22 48.30 18.70 3.39
CA ALA A 22 46.90 18.26 3.37
C ALA A 22 46.58 17.32 2.20
N ASN A 23 47.20 17.51 1.03
CA ASN A 23 46.98 16.66 -0.15
C ASN A 23 47.55 15.25 0.03
N LEU A 24 48.77 15.13 0.56
CA LEU A 24 49.40 13.83 0.87
C LEU A 24 48.64 13.09 1.97
N LEU A 25 48.20 13.81 3.02
CA LEU A 25 47.37 13.24 4.07
C LEU A 25 46.01 12.74 3.53
N ARG A 26 45.42 13.43 2.54
CA ARG A 26 44.19 12.98 1.87
C ARG A 26 44.40 11.70 1.08
N GLU A 27 45.49 11.59 0.31
CA GLU A 27 45.82 10.37 -0.44
C GLU A 27 46.07 9.18 0.50
N ILE A 28 46.82 9.40 1.59
CA ILE A 28 47.06 8.40 2.62
C ILE A 28 45.75 7.97 3.27
N GLY A 29 44.86 8.92 3.63
CA GLY A 29 43.55 8.62 4.19
C GLY A 29 42.69 7.78 3.25
N GLN A 30 42.67 8.11 1.95
CA GLN A 30 41.96 7.32 0.94
C GLN A 30 42.54 5.90 0.79
N PHE A 31 43.87 5.77 0.86
CA PHE A 31 44.53 4.47 0.83
C PHE A 31 44.19 3.62 2.06
N MET A 32 44.14 4.23 3.26
CA MET A 32 43.71 3.54 4.48
C MET A 32 42.25 3.09 4.42
N ALA A 33 41.36 3.96 3.93
CA ALA A 33 39.95 3.66 3.73
C ALA A 33 39.74 2.45 2.80
N LYS A 34 40.48 2.39 1.68
CA LYS A 34 40.41 1.25 0.74
C LYS A 34 40.86 -0.08 1.35
N ASN A 35 41.71 -0.04 2.36
CA ASN A 35 42.19 -1.22 3.06
C ASN A 35 41.34 -1.61 4.29
N GLY A 36 40.23 -0.90 4.55
CA GLY A 36 39.33 -1.19 5.68
C GLY A 36 39.75 -0.57 7.03
N GLU A 37 40.82 0.24 7.05
CA GLU A 37 41.32 0.89 8.26
C GLU A 37 40.58 2.20 8.56
N TYR A 38 39.28 2.12 8.82
CA TYR A 38 38.39 3.28 8.95
C TYR A 38 38.75 4.20 10.12
N ILE A 39 39.15 3.66 11.28
CA ILE A 39 39.49 4.46 12.47
C ILE A 39 40.73 5.33 12.18
N GLN A 40 41.75 4.74 11.56
CA GLN A 40 42.98 5.44 11.20
C GLN A 40 42.71 6.50 10.13
N ALA A 41 41.93 6.14 9.09
CA ALA A 41 41.52 7.07 8.05
C ALA A 41 40.73 8.26 8.62
N THR A 42 39.77 8.03 9.52
CA THR A 42 39.01 9.09 10.21
C THR A 42 39.95 10.02 10.97
N SER A 43 40.93 9.49 11.70
CA SER A 43 41.91 10.32 12.43
C SER A 43 42.74 11.22 11.50
N ILE A 44 43.10 10.71 10.31
CA ILE A 44 43.89 11.44 9.32
C ILE A 44 43.04 12.55 8.68
N PHE A 45 41.79 12.25 8.31
CA PHE A 45 40.87 13.23 7.75
C PHE A 45 40.45 14.30 8.77
N GLN A 46 40.29 13.93 10.05
CA GLN A 46 40.02 14.90 11.12
C GLN A 46 41.20 15.87 11.32
N ARG A 47 42.46 15.41 11.20
CA ARG A 47 43.64 16.28 11.30
C ARG A 47 43.66 17.38 10.24
N ILE A 48 43.13 17.10 9.05
CA ILE A 48 43.02 18.06 7.93
C ILE A 48 41.64 18.75 7.87
N ASN A 49 40.75 18.48 8.83
CA ASN A 49 39.37 18.98 8.90
C ASN A 49 38.53 18.70 7.63
N ASP A 50 38.79 17.58 6.94
CA ASP A 50 38.10 17.18 5.72
C ASP A 50 36.92 16.26 6.06
N LEU A 51 35.83 16.85 6.55
CA LEU A 51 34.63 16.13 6.95
C LEU A 51 33.96 15.40 5.79
N ARG A 52 34.04 15.96 4.57
CA ARG A 52 33.45 15.36 3.38
C ARG A 52 34.09 14.01 3.04
N SER A 53 35.42 13.92 3.17
CA SER A 53 36.15 12.67 2.94
C SER A 53 35.84 11.59 3.99
N ILE A 54 35.61 11.98 5.26
CA ILE A 54 35.17 11.06 6.32
C ILE A 54 33.78 10.50 5.98
N ILE A 55 32.84 11.38 5.63
CA ILE A 55 31.48 10.99 5.27
C ILE A 55 31.49 10.03 4.07
N GLN A 56 32.17 10.41 2.98
CA GLN A 56 32.23 9.58 1.78
C GLN A 56 32.82 8.20 2.06
N MET A 57 33.82 8.12 2.95
CA MET A 57 34.39 6.85 3.39
C MET A 57 33.35 5.98 4.11
N HIS A 58 32.62 6.52 5.09
CA HIS A 58 31.60 5.75 5.83
C HIS A 58 30.43 5.35 4.93
N VAL A 59 29.99 6.23 4.02
CA VAL A 59 28.95 5.94 3.02
C VAL A 59 29.38 4.82 2.08
N ASN A 60 30.60 4.86 1.54
CA ASN A 60 31.12 3.81 0.67
C ASN A 60 31.30 2.46 1.37
N ALA A 61 31.47 2.48 2.70
CA ALA A 61 31.59 1.29 3.52
C ALA A 61 30.22 0.79 4.07
N GLU A 62 29.10 1.45 3.70
CA GLU A 62 27.76 1.20 4.25
C GLU A 62 27.66 1.31 5.79
N ASN A 63 28.58 2.05 6.42
CA ASN A 63 28.57 2.32 7.86
C ASN A 63 27.66 3.52 8.17
N TRP A 64 26.35 3.31 8.02
CA TRP A 64 25.34 4.36 8.10
C TRP A 64 25.20 4.98 9.49
N ASP A 65 25.37 4.20 10.56
CA ASP A 65 25.24 4.69 11.94
C ASP A 65 26.26 5.82 12.25
N ASP A 66 27.52 5.59 11.88
CA ASP A 66 28.59 6.57 12.03
C ASP A 66 28.37 7.77 11.10
N ALA A 67 27.93 7.54 9.86
CA ALA A 67 27.67 8.60 8.88
C ALA A 67 26.53 9.53 9.34
N LEU A 68 25.44 8.97 9.87
CA LEU A 68 24.30 9.72 10.39
C LEU A 68 24.65 10.48 11.67
N ALA A 69 25.46 9.88 12.56
CA ALA A 69 25.97 10.55 13.76
C ALA A 69 26.82 11.79 13.42
N LEU A 70 27.58 11.75 12.33
CA LEU A 70 28.40 12.87 11.85
C LEU A 70 27.55 14.04 11.33
N ILE A 71 26.41 13.77 10.69
CA ILE A 71 25.50 14.82 10.18
C ILE A 71 24.71 15.49 11.29
N ASN A 72 24.29 14.73 12.30
CA ASN A 72 23.60 15.32 13.46
C ASN A 72 24.44 16.42 14.12
N ARG A 73 25.77 16.39 13.95
CA ARG A 73 26.71 17.42 14.39
C ARG A 73 26.99 18.49 13.34
N ASN A 74 26.81 18.20 12.05
CA ASN A 74 27.14 19.07 10.91
C ASN A 74 26.07 18.99 9.81
N SER A 75 25.05 19.87 9.88
CA SER A 75 23.88 19.85 8.99
C SER A 75 24.19 20.17 7.51
N SER A 76 25.31 20.84 7.21
CA SER A 76 25.62 21.31 5.85
C SER A 76 25.88 20.21 4.81
N LEU A 77 26.27 19.01 5.26
CA LEU A 77 26.59 17.85 4.40
C LEU A 77 25.49 16.78 4.42
N SER A 78 24.27 17.13 4.88
CA SER A 78 23.13 16.24 5.00
C SER A 78 22.81 15.47 3.71
N ASN A 79 22.83 16.16 2.56
CA ASN A 79 22.51 15.58 1.26
C ASN A 79 23.50 14.46 0.85
N ASP A 80 24.79 14.64 1.14
CA ASP A 80 25.86 13.71 0.75
C ASP A 80 25.73 12.32 1.45
N VAL A 81 24.89 12.19 2.49
CA VAL A 81 24.60 10.90 3.15
C VAL A 81 23.17 10.46 2.97
N TYR A 82 22.18 11.33 3.18
CA TYR A 82 20.79 10.90 3.14
C TYR A 82 20.38 10.42 1.76
N LEU A 83 20.96 10.96 0.67
CA LEU A 83 20.66 10.49 -0.67
C LEU A 83 21.22 9.07 -0.94
N PRO A 84 22.52 8.77 -0.72
CA PRO A 84 23.02 7.40 -0.78
C PRO A 84 22.32 6.44 0.18
N TYR A 85 22.01 6.90 1.39
CA TYR A 85 21.29 6.10 2.39
C TYR A 85 19.87 5.75 1.94
N ALA A 86 19.15 6.72 1.37
CA ALA A 86 17.81 6.50 0.83
C ALA A 86 17.81 5.47 -0.31
N ARG A 87 18.82 5.53 -1.20
CA ARG A 87 18.98 4.55 -2.29
C ARG A 87 19.27 3.15 -1.75
N TRP A 88 20.17 3.05 -0.78
CA TRP A 88 20.47 1.78 -0.11
C TRP A 88 19.26 1.19 0.62
N LEU A 89 18.46 2.03 1.29
CA LEU A 89 17.21 1.61 1.94
C LEU A 89 16.17 1.13 0.90
N ALA A 90 16.06 1.85 -0.22
CA ALA A 90 15.15 1.48 -1.31
C ALA A 90 15.56 0.15 -1.96
N GLU A 91 16.85 -0.13 -2.12
CA GLU A 91 17.37 -1.41 -2.62
C GLU A 91 17.05 -2.60 -1.70
N ARG A 92 16.80 -2.35 -0.41
CA ARG A 92 16.51 -3.37 0.62
C ARG A 92 15.04 -3.46 1.02
N ASP A 93 14.15 -2.91 0.19
CA ASP A 93 12.71 -2.87 0.42
C ASP A 93 12.26 -2.11 1.71
N ARG A 94 13.11 -1.25 2.30
CA ARG A 94 12.79 -0.45 3.50
C ARG A 94 12.29 0.95 3.14
N PHE A 95 11.12 1.00 2.50
CA PHE A 95 10.66 2.19 1.79
C PHE A 95 10.19 3.35 2.66
N ASP A 96 9.54 3.08 3.80
CA ASP A 96 9.09 4.15 4.71
C ASP A 96 10.29 4.99 5.18
N GLU A 97 11.37 4.30 5.51
CA GLU A 97 12.64 4.92 5.88
C GLU A 97 13.33 5.59 4.70
N ALA A 98 13.30 4.97 3.52
CA ALA A 98 13.88 5.53 2.30
C ALA A 98 13.22 6.87 1.95
N GLN A 99 11.88 6.97 2.05
CA GLN A 99 11.17 8.22 1.79
C GLN A 99 11.51 9.30 2.81
N ILE A 100 11.58 8.97 4.10
CA ILE A 100 12.02 9.91 5.13
C ILE A 100 13.43 10.42 4.81
N ALA A 101 14.32 9.53 4.38
CA ALA A 101 15.68 9.90 3.98
C ALA A 101 15.70 10.79 2.72
N TYR A 102 14.91 10.50 1.68
CA TYR A 102 14.80 11.36 0.50
C TYR A 102 14.27 12.75 0.83
N ASN A 103 13.25 12.84 1.70
CA ASN A 103 12.69 14.10 2.14
C ASN A 103 13.73 14.92 2.93
N LYS A 104 14.49 14.26 3.82
CA LYS A 104 15.61 14.91 4.54
C LYS A 104 16.74 15.37 3.62
N ALA A 105 16.93 14.72 2.47
CA ALA A 105 17.89 15.11 1.46
C ALA A 105 17.38 16.22 0.52
N GLY A 106 16.08 16.56 0.57
CA GLY A 106 15.44 17.52 -0.34
C GLY A 106 15.19 17.00 -1.76
N HIS A 107 15.25 15.68 -1.96
CA HIS A 107 15.13 15.02 -3.28
C HIS A 107 13.77 14.36 -3.51
N GLU A 108 12.69 15.11 -3.27
CA GLU A 108 11.30 14.62 -3.39
C GLU A 108 10.95 14.10 -4.80
N LYS A 109 11.52 14.72 -5.84
CA LYS A 109 11.32 14.30 -7.24
C LYS A 109 11.93 12.94 -7.51
N GLU A 110 13.15 12.68 -7.04
CA GLU A 110 13.78 11.36 -7.16
C GLU A 110 12.99 10.32 -6.36
N ALA A 111 12.52 10.67 -5.16
CA ALA A 111 11.67 9.79 -4.35
C ALA A 111 10.38 9.39 -5.08
N SER A 112 9.74 10.35 -5.76
CA SER A 112 8.53 10.10 -6.55
C SER A 112 8.80 9.14 -7.72
N LEU A 113 9.92 9.31 -8.43
CA LEU A 113 10.32 8.44 -9.54
C LEU A 113 10.63 7.01 -9.07
N VAL A 114 11.34 6.89 -7.95
CA VAL A 114 11.63 5.59 -7.33
C VAL A 114 10.34 4.90 -6.94
N LEU A 115 9.41 5.61 -6.30
CA LEU A 115 8.09 5.07 -5.95
C LEU A 115 7.33 4.57 -7.18
N GLU A 116 7.27 5.36 -8.26
CA GLU A 116 6.62 4.95 -9.51
C GLU A 116 7.24 3.68 -10.10
N GLN A 117 8.56 3.59 -10.13
CA GLN A 117 9.28 2.42 -10.65
C GLN A 117 9.04 1.17 -9.79
N LEU A 118 9.01 1.32 -8.47
CA LEU A 118 8.69 0.24 -7.54
C LEU A 118 7.26 -0.24 -7.70
N THR A 119 6.29 0.67 -7.84
CA THR A 119 4.90 0.32 -8.13
C THR A 119 4.81 -0.54 -9.38
N LYS A 120 5.45 -0.13 -10.47
CA LYS A 120 5.48 -0.89 -11.73
C LYS A 120 6.15 -2.26 -11.56
N ASN A 121 7.22 -2.34 -10.78
CA ASN A 121 7.93 -3.61 -10.53
C ASN A 121 7.09 -4.55 -9.66
N ALA A 122 6.49 -4.05 -8.59
CA ALA A 122 5.63 -4.83 -7.70
C ALA A 122 4.46 -5.46 -8.45
N VAL A 123 3.83 -4.70 -9.35
CA VAL A 123 2.76 -5.21 -10.22
C VAL A 123 3.26 -6.32 -11.16
N LYS A 124 4.41 -6.12 -11.81
CA LYS A 124 5.01 -7.11 -12.74
C LYS A 124 5.42 -8.41 -12.05
N GLU A 125 5.88 -8.31 -10.80
CA GLU A 125 6.34 -9.44 -10.01
C GLU A 125 5.22 -10.12 -9.21
N ASN A 126 3.96 -9.73 -9.43
CA ASN A 126 2.79 -10.24 -8.71
C ASN A 126 2.83 -9.99 -7.19
N ARG A 127 3.56 -8.96 -6.74
CA ARG A 127 3.60 -8.49 -5.34
C ARG A 127 2.46 -7.49 -5.10
N PHE A 128 1.20 -7.92 -5.24
CA PHE A 128 0.04 -7.03 -5.30
C PHE A 128 -0.23 -6.28 -3.98
N LYS A 129 0.05 -6.90 -2.82
CA LYS A 129 -0.01 -6.20 -1.53
C LYS A 129 0.92 -4.98 -1.48
N ALA A 130 2.15 -5.14 -1.99
CA ALA A 130 3.12 -4.05 -2.05
C ALA A 130 2.70 -3.00 -3.09
N ALA A 131 2.21 -3.44 -4.27
CA ALA A 131 1.67 -2.55 -5.29
C ALA A 131 0.54 -1.66 -4.72
N SER A 132 -0.41 -2.27 -3.99
CA SER A 132 -1.48 -1.54 -3.33
C SER A 132 -0.96 -0.47 -2.38
N PHE A 133 -0.02 -0.85 -1.51
CA PHE A 133 0.62 0.08 -0.57
C PHE A 133 1.30 1.24 -1.30
N TYR A 134 2.04 0.98 -2.38
CA TYR A 134 2.71 2.04 -3.14
C TYR A 134 1.74 2.95 -3.87
N TYR A 135 0.65 2.43 -4.45
CA TYR A 135 -0.39 3.27 -5.06
C TYR A 135 -1.08 4.16 -4.02
N ARG A 136 -1.36 3.64 -2.81
CA ARG A 136 -1.89 4.43 -1.69
C ARG A 136 -0.94 5.55 -1.32
N ARG A 137 0.36 5.24 -1.23
CA ARG A 137 1.40 6.21 -0.92
C ARG A 137 1.58 7.27 -2.01
N MET A 138 1.45 6.88 -3.28
CA MET A 138 1.42 7.83 -4.39
C MET A 138 0.22 8.78 -4.26
N ALA A 139 -0.97 8.27 -3.90
CA ALA A 139 -2.14 9.11 -3.68
C ALA A 139 -1.93 10.13 -2.55
N GLU A 140 -1.32 9.73 -1.43
CA GLU A 140 -0.95 10.64 -0.33
C GLU A 140 -0.03 11.77 -0.81
N GLN A 141 1.00 11.46 -1.62
CA GLN A 141 1.88 12.48 -2.20
C GLN A 141 1.15 13.44 -3.14
N LEU A 142 0.09 13.00 -3.82
CA LEU A 142 -0.73 13.87 -4.65
C LEU A 142 -1.60 14.80 -3.80
N ILE A 143 -2.12 14.32 -2.66
CA ILE A 143 -2.89 15.13 -1.69
C ILE A 143 -2.01 16.21 -1.06
N GLU A 144 -0.79 15.85 -0.63
CA GLU A 144 0.16 16.81 -0.05
C GLU A 144 0.52 17.92 -1.04
N LYS A 145 0.63 17.59 -2.34
CA LYS A 145 0.84 18.57 -3.41
C LYS A 145 -0.37 19.47 -3.63
N ASP A 146 -1.59 18.95 -3.52
CA ASP A 146 -2.81 19.73 -3.67
C ASP A 146 -2.99 20.72 -2.50
N GLY A 147 -2.81 20.26 -1.26
CA GLY A 147 -2.91 21.08 -0.04
C GLY A 147 -1.84 22.17 0.07
N GLY A 148 -0.72 22.04 -0.66
CA GLY A 148 0.33 23.05 -0.75
C GLY A 148 0.11 24.13 -1.82
N ILE A 149 -0.83 23.93 -2.75
CA ILE A 149 -1.10 24.85 -3.86
C ILE A 149 -2.39 25.61 -3.55
N ASN A 150 -2.26 26.79 -2.95
CA ASN A 150 -3.34 27.76 -2.83
C ASN A 150 -3.86 28.17 -4.23
N GLY A 151 -4.91 27.49 -4.69
CA GLY A 151 -6.05 28.08 -5.41
C GLY A 151 -5.90 28.53 -6.86
N ASN A 152 -4.82 28.25 -7.61
CA ASN A 152 -4.66 28.88 -8.93
C ASN A 152 -4.01 28.07 -10.06
N ASN A 153 -4.19 26.75 -10.13
CA ASN A 153 -3.75 25.99 -11.31
C ASN A 153 -4.90 25.24 -12.01
N PHE A 154 -5.01 25.51 -13.32
CA PHE A 154 -5.87 24.86 -14.32
C PHE A 154 -5.66 23.33 -14.47
N ASN A 155 -4.80 22.72 -13.63
CA ASN A 155 -4.45 21.29 -13.64
C ASN A 155 -5.18 20.47 -12.56
N GLY A 156 -6.00 21.07 -11.71
CA GLY A 156 -6.68 20.37 -10.60
C GLY A 156 -7.51 19.17 -11.05
N TYR A 157 -8.18 19.26 -12.21
CA TYR A 157 -8.97 18.15 -12.75
C TYR A 157 -8.11 16.91 -13.09
N SER A 158 -6.94 17.12 -13.71
CA SER A 158 -6.01 16.02 -14.02
C SER A 158 -5.38 15.39 -12.77
N LEU A 159 -5.20 16.17 -11.70
CA LEU A 159 -4.67 15.69 -10.43
C LEU A 159 -5.69 14.83 -9.71
N LEU A 160 -6.95 15.28 -9.66
CA LEU A 160 -8.06 14.52 -9.08
C LEU A 160 -8.28 13.19 -9.81
N GLU A 161 -8.27 13.19 -11.14
CA GLU A 161 -8.37 11.95 -11.93
C GLU A 161 -7.19 11.01 -11.65
N SER A 162 -5.97 11.55 -11.54
CA SER A 162 -4.79 10.76 -11.19
C SER A 162 -4.87 10.17 -9.78
N LEU A 163 -5.40 10.94 -8.83
CA LEU A 163 -5.62 10.52 -7.45
C LEU A 163 -6.67 9.41 -7.36
N GLU A 164 -7.82 9.58 -8.03
CA GLU A 164 -8.87 8.58 -8.09
C GLU A 164 -8.35 7.28 -8.73
N ASN A 165 -7.58 7.39 -9.82
CA ASN A 165 -6.93 6.25 -10.45
C ASN A 165 -5.96 5.53 -9.50
N CYS A 166 -5.14 6.26 -8.74
CA CYS A 166 -4.22 5.66 -7.77
C CYS A 166 -4.98 4.92 -6.66
N LEU A 167 -6.03 5.53 -6.09
CA LEU A 167 -6.84 4.90 -5.05
C LEU A 167 -7.57 3.65 -5.57
N ASN A 168 -8.19 3.75 -6.75
CA ASN A 168 -8.86 2.62 -7.40
C ASN A 168 -7.89 1.45 -7.65
N LEU A 169 -6.68 1.73 -8.16
CA LEU A 169 -5.66 0.70 -8.37
C LEU A 169 -5.17 0.12 -7.03
N ALA A 170 -4.98 0.95 -6.01
CA ALA A 170 -4.60 0.49 -4.68
C ALA A 170 -5.61 -0.53 -4.13
N ASP A 171 -6.89 -0.21 -4.22
CA ASP A 171 -7.97 -1.03 -3.72
C ASP A 171 -8.12 -2.34 -4.51
N ILE A 172 -8.00 -2.28 -5.84
CA ILE A 172 -8.06 -3.46 -6.72
C ILE A 172 -6.90 -4.42 -6.43
N TYR A 173 -5.66 -3.92 -6.35
CA TYR A 173 -4.51 -4.78 -6.05
C TYR A 173 -4.56 -5.36 -4.64
N PHE A 174 -5.09 -4.61 -3.68
CA PHE A 174 -5.31 -5.10 -2.32
C PHE A 174 -6.30 -6.28 -2.30
N ALA A 175 -7.43 -6.12 -2.98
CA ALA A 175 -8.44 -7.17 -3.09
C ALA A 175 -7.93 -8.38 -3.89
N TYR A 176 -7.11 -8.15 -4.91
CA TYR A 176 -6.63 -9.20 -5.80
C TYR A 176 -5.56 -10.10 -5.18
N GLU A 177 -4.71 -9.59 -4.30
CA GLU A 177 -3.67 -10.37 -3.59
C GLU A 177 -4.20 -11.69 -3.01
N PRO A 178 -5.22 -11.72 -2.12
CA PRO A 178 -5.72 -12.97 -1.55
C PRO A 178 -6.39 -13.87 -2.60
N VAL A 179 -7.05 -13.30 -3.61
CA VAL A 179 -7.69 -14.05 -4.71
C VAL A 179 -6.64 -14.73 -5.59
N TYR A 180 -5.54 -14.05 -5.89
CA TYR A 180 -4.41 -14.57 -6.64
C TYR A 180 -3.75 -15.71 -5.87
N LYS A 181 -3.45 -15.51 -4.58
CA LYS A 181 -2.87 -16.54 -3.70
C LYS A 181 -3.75 -17.77 -3.60
N TYR A 182 -5.07 -17.61 -3.45
CA TYR A 182 -6.00 -18.74 -3.41
C TYR A 182 -5.91 -19.68 -4.63
N VAL A 183 -5.56 -19.15 -5.81
CA VAL A 183 -5.45 -19.96 -7.03
C VAL A 183 -4.06 -20.52 -7.23
N VAL A 184 -3.02 -19.78 -6.84
CA VAL A 184 -1.61 -20.14 -7.07
C VAL A 184 -1.04 -21.01 -5.95
N GLU A 185 -1.42 -20.73 -4.71
CA GLU A 185 -0.92 -21.41 -3.51
C GLU A 185 -1.83 -22.60 -3.14
N PRO A 186 -1.27 -23.71 -2.62
CA PRO A 186 -2.04 -24.90 -2.27
C PRO A 186 -2.91 -24.73 -1.02
N PHE A 187 -2.61 -23.73 -0.19
CA PHE A 187 -3.32 -23.43 1.05
C PHE A 187 -3.74 -21.96 1.07
N THR A 188 -4.76 -21.66 1.86
CA THR A 188 -5.36 -20.33 1.90
C THR A 188 -5.44 -19.85 3.33
N GLU A 189 -4.92 -18.64 3.57
CA GLU A 189 -4.96 -18.00 4.90
C GLU A 189 -6.32 -17.36 5.21
N LYS A 190 -7.06 -16.96 4.18
CA LYS A 190 -8.35 -16.24 4.28
C LYS A 190 -9.53 -17.21 4.23
N SER A 191 -10.64 -16.82 4.86
CA SER A 191 -11.91 -17.54 4.73
C SER A 191 -12.44 -17.47 3.30
N LEU A 192 -13.23 -18.46 2.92
CA LEU A 192 -13.81 -18.56 1.58
C LEU A 192 -14.80 -17.41 1.31
N ASP A 193 -15.49 -16.92 2.34
CA ASP A 193 -16.42 -15.79 2.22
C ASP A 193 -15.68 -14.51 1.83
N ILE A 194 -14.55 -14.22 2.50
CA ILE A 194 -13.71 -13.04 2.19
C ILE A 194 -13.21 -13.11 0.75
N LEU A 195 -12.79 -14.29 0.29
CA LEU A 195 -12.33 -14.48 -1.09
C LEU A 195 -13.46 -14.28 -2.11
N PHE A 196 -14.67 -14.74 -1.77
CA PHE A 196 -15.84 -14.56 -2.62
C PHE A 196 -16.19 -13.07 -2.75
N HIS A 197 -16.23 -12.35 -1.64
CA HIS A 197 -16.51 -10.91 -1.63
C HIS A 197 -15.38 -10.10 -2.30
N ALA A 198 -14.11 -10.45 -2.10
CA ALA A 198 -12.98 -9.82 -2.78
C ALA A 198 -13.03 -10.06 -4.30
N ALA A 199 -13.30 -11.30 -4.75
CA ALA A 199 -13.42 -11.61 -6.15
C ALA A 199 -14.64 -10.91 -6.80
N ARG A 200 -15.75 -10.80 -6.07
CA ARG A 200 -16.91 -9.98 -6.46
C ARG A 200 -16.49 -8.53 -6.64
N PHE A 201 -15.86 -7.92 -5.64
CA PHE A 201 -15.40 -6.53 -5.69
C PHE A 201 -14.56 -6.25 -6.94
N ILE A 202 -13.54 -7.06 -7.21
CA ILE A 202 -12.68 -6.91 -8.40
C ILE A 202 -13.46 -7.13 -9.71
N SER A 203 -14.43 -8.05 -9.70
CA SER A 203 -15.22 -8.36 -10.91
C SER A 203 -16.03 -7.15 -11.42
N LEU A 204 -16.44 -6.27 -10.51
CA LEU A 204 -17.21 -5.05 -10.77
C LEU A 204 -16.35 -3.91 -11.31
N HIS A 205 -15.04 -3.92 -11.02
CA HIS A 205 -14.09 -2.96 -11.59
C HIS A 205 -13.77 -3.25 -13.06
N LYS A 206 -13.36 -2.19 -13.77
CA LYS A 206 -12.83 -2.28 -15.14
C LYS A 206 -11.58 -3.18 -15.16
N PRO A 207 -11.31 -3.88 -16.29
CA PRO A 207 -10.10 -4.67 -16.42
C PRO A 207 -8.84 -3.82 -16.17
N THR A 208 -8.03 -4.24 -15.20
CA THR A 208 -6.77 -3.59 -14.83
C THR A 208 -5.58 -4.41 -15.30
N GLU A 209 -4.44 -3.76 -15.46
CA GLU A 209 -3.20 -4.43 -15.86
C GLU A 209 -2.77 -5.45 -14.80
N TYR A 210 -2.20 -6.59 -15.24
CA TYR A 210 -1.69 -7.68 -14.39
C TYR A 210 -2.71 -8.34 -13.44
N VAL A 211 -3.99 -7.92 -13.47
CA VAL A 211 -5.09 -8.61 -12.79
C VAL A 211 -5.75 -9.59 -13.78
N SER A 212 -5.57 -10.88 -13.53
CA SER A 212 -6.14 -11.92 -14.38
C SER A 212 -7.65 -12.04 -14.15
N ARG A 213 -8.44 -11.59 -15.13
CA ARG A 213 -9.90 -11.78 -15.13
C ARG A 213 -10.29 -13.26 -15.10
N VAL A 214 -9.47 -14.15 -15.68
CA VAL A 214 -9.69 -15.59 -15.61
C VAL A 214 -9.61 -16.05 -14.16
N THR A 215 -8.59 -15.60 -13.41
CA THR A 215 -8.43 -15.94 -11.99
C THR A 215 -9.63 -15.46 -11.18
N VAL A 216 -10.07 -14.21 -11.37
CA VAL A 216 -11.22 -13.62 -10.66
C VAL A 216 -12.53 -14.35 -10.94
N TYR A 217 -12.84 -14.65 -12.20
CA TYR A 217 -14.08 -15.36 -12.53
C TYR A 217 -14.02 -16.85 -12.20
N TYR A 218 -12.84 -17.45 -12.21
CA TYR A 218 -12.63 -18.83 -11.79
C TYR A 218 -12.85 -19.01 -10.29
N THR A 219 -12.33 -18.08 -9.46
CA THR A 219 -12.62 -18.07 -8.02
C THR A 219 -14.09 -17.82 -7.74
N LEU A 220 -14.71 -16.83 -8.40
CA LEU A 220 -16.16 -16.61 -8.30
C LEU A 220 -16.95 -17.86 -8.66
N MET A 221 -16.67 -18.50 -9.80
CA MET A 221 -17.33 -19.74 -10.22
C MET A 221 -17.23 -20.84 -9.13
N LYS A 222 -16.03 -21.08 -8.60
CA LYS A 222 -15.81 -22.12 -7.58
C LYS A 222 -16.57 -21.82 -6.29
N LEU A 223 -16.42 -20.61 -5.77
CA LEU A 223 -17.01 -20.21 -4.49
C LEU A 223 -18.53 -20.04 -4.60
N SER A 224 -19.04 -19.48 -5.69
CA SER A 224 -20.47 -19.42 -5.96
C SER A 224 -21.13 -20.80 -5.98
N ARG A 225 -20.46 -21.82 -6.52
CA ARG A 225 -20.97 -23.21 -6.47
C ARG A 225 -20.97 -23.75 -5.03
N HIS A 226 -19.93 -23.44 -4.26
CA HIS A 226 -19.82 -23.86 -2.85
C HIS A 226 -20.93 -23.25 -1.98
N PHE A 227 -21.22 -21.97 -2.17
CA PHE A 227 -22.20 -21.21 -1.39
C PHE A 227 -23.65 -21.29 -1.91
N GLY A 228 -23.92 -22.08 -2.96
CA GLY A 228 -25.26 -22.18 -3.55
C GLY A 228 -25.70 -20.93 -4.34
N CYS A 229 -24.78 -20.05 -4.69
CA CYS A 229 -25.01 -18.90 -5.58
C CYS A 229 -24.96 -19.32 -7.07
N TYR A 230 -25.91 -20.17 -7.49
CA TYR A 230 -25.84 -20.83 -8.79
C TYR A 230 -26.13 -19.90 -9.98
N LYS A 231 -26.91 -18.83 -9.81
CA LYS A 231 -27.11 -17.83 -10.87
C LYS A 231 -25.80 -17.06 -11.12
N THR A 232 -25.10 -16.67 -10.06
CA THR A 232 -23.78 -16.03 -10.14
C THR A 232 -22.73 -16.96 -10.76
N ALA A 233 -22.71 -18.24 -10.37
CA ALA A 233 -21.80 -19.22 -10.96
C ALA A 233 -21.97 -19.33 -12.50
N ARG A 234 -23.21 -19.28 -13.01
CA ARG A 234 -23.48 -19.27 -14.46
C ARG A 234 -22.97 -18.00 -15.13
N GLN A 235 -23.17 -16.85 -14.50
CA GLN A 235 -22.66 -15.59 -15.02
C GLN A 235 -21.13 -15.61 -15.09
N ALA A 236 -20.45 -16.09 -14.04
CA ALA A 236 -19.01 -16.26 -14.02
C ALA A 236 -18.52 -17.20 -15.14
N LEU A 237 -19.18 -18.35 -15.35
CA LEU A 237 -18.88 -19.27 -16.46
C LEU A 237 -19.06 -18.62 -17.84
N ASN A 238 -20.12 -17.85 -18.03
CA ASN A 238 -20.34 -17.11 -19.27
C ASN A 238 -19.22 -16.08 -19.54
N HIS A 239 -18.65 -15.48 -18.50
CA HIS A 239 -17.47 -14.62 -18.64
C HIS A 239 -16.21 -15.44 -18.95
N LEU A 240 -15.99 -16.58 -18.28
CA LEU A 240 -14.84 -17.45 -18.55
C LEU A 240 -14.81 -17.96 -19.99
N HIS A 241 -15.97 -18.33 -20.57
CA HIS A 241 -16.05 -18.76 -21.98
C HIS A 241 -15.71 -17.64 -22.99
N LYS A 242 -15.82 -16.37 -22.59
CA LYS A 242 -15.41 -15.22 -23.42
C LYS A 242 -13.92 -14.91 -23.28
N LEU A 243 -13.23 -15.51 -22.31
CA LEU A 243 -11.83 -15.27 -22.01
C LEU A 243 -10.97 -16.44 -22.48
N ARG A 244 -9.69 -16.15 -22.75
CA ARG A 244 -8.72 -17.19 -23.09
C ARG A 244 -8.22 -17.86 -21.81
N CYS A 245 -8.83 -18.98 -21.45
CA CYS A 245 -8.45 -19.75 -20.26
C CYS A 245 -7.21 -20.63 -20.53
N PRO A 246 -6.24 -20.68 -19.58
CA PRO A 246 -5.18 -21.68 -19.60
C PRO A 246 -5.73 -23.12 -19.58
N PRO A 247 -5.04 -24.08 -20.22
CA PRO A 247 -5.53 -25.47 -20.35
C PRO A 247 -5.70 -26.17 -19.00
N GLN A 248 -4.94 -25.74 -17.98
CA GLN A 248 -5.01 -26.26 -16.62
C GLN A 248 -6.40 -26.04 -15.97
N TYR A 249 -7.09 -24.95 -16.33
CA TYR A 249 -8.41 -24.64 -15.79
C TYR A 249 -9.55 -25.18 -16.65
N GLN A 250 -9.30 -25.44 -17.94
CA GLN A 250 -10.34 -25.80 -18.90
C GLN A 250 -11.15 -27.02 -18.46
N SER A 251 -10.49 -28.09 -18.03
CA SER A 251 -11.16 -29.31 -17.55
C SER A 251 -12.12 -29.04 -16.39
N GLN A 252 -11.72 -28.20 -15.43
CA GLN A 252 -12.56 -27.86 -14.28
C GLN A 252 -13.72 -26.93 -14.67
N ILE A 253 -13.51 -26.04 -15.63
CA ILE A 253 -14.54 -25.15 -16.17
C ILE A 253 -15.59 -25.95 -16.94
N ASP A 254 -15.16 -26.94 -17.75
CA ASP A 254 -16.05 -27.79 -18.52
C ASP A 254 -16.94 -28.64 -17.60
N VAL A 255 -16.35 -29.24 -16.56
CA VAL A 255 -17.10 -29.98 -15.52
C VAL A 255 -18.09 -29.06 -14.80
N ALA A 256 -17.64 -27.88 -14.35
CA ALA A 256 -18.51 -26.90 -13.69
C ALA A 256 -19.67 -26.45 -14.60
N THR A 257 -19.43 -26.34 -15.90
CA THR A 257 -20.44 -25.98 -16.91
C THR A 257 -21.50 -27.06 -17.08
N LEU A 258 -21.13 -28.34 -16.98
CA LEU A 258 -22.10 -29.43 -17.02
C LEU A 258 -22.92 -29.49 -15.72
N GLU A 259 -22.25 -29.40 -14.57
CA GLU A 259 -22.90 -29.47 -13.27
C GLU A 259 -23.90 -28.33 -13.05
N ILE A 260 -23.54 -27.10 -13.42
CA ILE A 260 -24.40 -25.94 -13.16
C ILE A 260 -25.73 -26.02 -13.94
N ARG A 261 -25.82 -26.82 -15.00
CA ARG A 261 -27.08 -27.01 -15.75
C ARG A 261 -28.14 -27.72 -14.93
N ALA A 262 -27.74 -28.56 -13.98
CA ALA A 262 -28.67 -29.29 -13.11
C ALA A 262 -29.15 -28.48 -11.89
N MET A 263 -28.50 -27.35 -11.59
CA MET A 263 -28.77 -26.54 -10.40
C MET A 263 -29.94 -25.56 -10.63
N PRO A 264 -30.58 -25.00 -9.58
CA PRO A 264 -31.60 -23.96 -9.77
C PRO A 264 -30.98 -22.64 -10.28
N PHE A 265 -31.80 -21.78 -10.90
CA PHE A 265 -31.40 -20.43 -11.31
C PHE A 265 -31.67 -19.40 -10.21
N SER A 266 -31.09 -19.64 -9.04
CA SER A 266 -31.19 -18.76 -7.87
C SER A 266 -29.81 -18.58 -7.24
N ASP A 267 -29.68 -17.51 -6.46
CA ASP A 267 -28.53 -17.31 -5.57
C ASP A 267 -28.97 -17.40 -4.11
N SER A 268 -28.07 -17.82 -3.22
CA SER A 268 -28.30 -17.76 -1.77
C SER A 268 -28.53 -16.31 -1.32
N GLU A 269 -29.52 -16.09 -0.46
CA GLU A 269 -29.87 -14.76 0.08
C GLU A 269 -28.77 -14.19 0.98
N GLU A 270 -28.03 -15.05 1.68
CA GLU A 270 -26.96 -14.64 2.61
C GLU A 270 -25.83 -13.86 1.93
N PHE A 271 -25.56 -14.16 0.66
CA PHE A 271 -24.47 -13.54 -0.10
C PHE A 271 -24.92 -12.37 -0.98
N GLN A 272 -26.22 -12.06 -0.98
CA GLN A 272 -26.74 -10.92 -1.74
C GLN A 272 -26.46 -9.61 -0.99
N PRO A 273 -25.79 -8.63 -1.64
CA PRO A 273 -25.52 -7.34 -1.01
C PRO A 273 -26.82 -6.59 -0.69
N MET A 274 -27.05 -6.35 0.60
CA MET A 274 -28.19 -5.56 1.08
C MET A 274 -27.87 -4.06 0.97
N CYS A 275 -28.82 -3.27 0.47
CA CYS A 275 -28.74 -1.83 0.54
C CYS A 275 -29.26 -1.35 1.89
N TYR A 276 -28.38 -0.83 2.74
CA TYR A 276 -28.77 -0.34 4.06
C TYR A 276 -29.65 0.92 4.03
N ASN A 277 -29.68 1.66 2.92
CA ASN A 277 -30.58 2.81 2.76
C ASN A 277 -32.05 2.41 2.49
N CYS A 278 -32.32 1.46 1.58
CA CYS A 278 -33.69 1.10 1.16
C CYS A 278 -34.10 -0.35 1.49
N GLY A 279 -33.23 -1.14 2.12
CA GLY A 279 -33.47 -2.54 2.46
C GLY A 279 -33.50 -3.52 1.27
N THR A 280 -33.26 -3.05 0.04
CA THR A 280 -33.33 -3.92 -1.16
C THR A 280 -32.11 -4.85 -1.24
N ALA A 281 -32.33 -6.14 -1.50
CA ALA A 281 -31.28 -7.10 -1.83
C ALA A 281 -30.85 -6.93 -3.29
N ASN A 282 -29.54 -6.78 -3.53
CA ASN A 282 -29.00 -6.48 -4.85
C ASN A 282 -28.38 -7.72 -5.49
N PRO A 283 -28.35 -7.80 -6.84
CA PRO A 283 -27.63 -8.86 -7.54
C PRO A 283 -26.13 -8.87 -7.17
N ILE A 284 -25.57 -10.06 -6.98
CA ILE A 284 -24.15 -10.24 -6.64
C ILE A 284 -23.25 -9.58 -7.68
N LEU A 285 -23.46 -9.83 -8.98
CA LEU A 285 -22.71 -9.20 -10.09
C LEU A 285 -23.42 -7.98 -10.68
N GLY A 286 -24.03 -7.15 -9.83
CA GLY A 286 -24.63 -5.87 -10.23
C GLY A 286 -23.58 -4.78 -10.42
N GLY A 287 -23.48 -3.87 -9.44
CA GLY A 287 -22.52 -2.76 -9.42
C GLY A 287 -22.07 -2.41 -8.00
N HIS A 288 -21.38 -1.27 -7.89
CA HIS A 288 -21.03 -0.66 -6.59
C HIS A 288 -22.15 0.24 -6.04
N GLU A 289 -23.34 0.19 -6.63
CA GLU A 289 -24.51 0.98 -6.25
C GLU A 289 -25.76 0.10 -6.15
N CYS A 290 -26.72 0.55 -5.37
CA CYS A 290 -28.01 -0.12 -5.28
C CYS A 290 -28.81 0.04 -6.58
N VAL A 291 -29.37 -1.06 -7.09
CA VAL A 291 -30.19 -1.05 -8.31
C VAL A 291 -31.51 -0.28 -8.17
N HIS A 292 -31.93 0.02 -6.93
CA HIS A 292 -33.19 0.69 -6.66
C HIS A 292 -33.01 2.19 -6.34
N CYS A 293 -32.14 2.52 -5.38
CA CYS A 293 -31.96 3.90 -4.90
C CYS A 293 -30.61 4.52 -5.26
N ASN A 294 -29.76 3.82 -6.04
CA ASN A 294 -28.42 4.27 -6.44
C ASN A 294 -27.50 4.66 -5.27
N HIS A 295 -27.76 4.14 -4.07
CA HIS A 295 -26.87 4.33 -2.93
C HIS A 295 -25.57 3.59 -3.16
N TYR A 296 -24.43 4.27 -3.03
CA TYR A 296 -23.12 3.67 -3.21
C TYR A 296 -22.77 2.73 -2.05
N PHE A 297 -22.25 1.57 -2.38
CA PHE A 297 -21.78 0.59 -1.43
C PHE A 297 -20.37 0.93 -0.96
N ILE A 298 -20.23 1.07 0.35
CA ILE A 298 -18.93 1.21 1.02
C ILE A 298 -18.52 -0.19 1.49
N TYR A 299 -17.29 -0.59 1.19
CA TYR A 299 -16.79 -1.94 1.46
C TYR A 299 -15.86 -1.98 2.67
N SER A 300 -15.97 -3.06 3.45
CA SER A 300 -14.96 -3.39 4.47
C SER A 300 -13.71 -3.93 3.79
N PHE A 301 -12.53 -3.32 3.99
CA PHE A 301 -11.27 -3.88 3.46
C PHE A 301 -10.73 -5.06 4.30
N ILE A 302 -11.51 -5.55 5.26
CA ILE A 302 -11.23 -6.79 6.00
C ILE A 302 -12.02 -7.95 5.41
N THR A 303 -13.32 -7.75 5.17
CA THR A 303 -14.25 -8.80 4.72
C THR A 303 -14.74 -8.66 3.28
N PHE A 304 -14.61 -7.47 2.68
CA PHE A 304 -15.20 -7.04 1.40
C PHE A 304 -16.73 -7.08 1.34
N GLU A 305 -17.38 -7.17 2.50
CA GLU A 305 -18.82 -6.98 2.61
C GLU A 305 -19.20 -5.50 2.53
N VAL A 306 -20.45 -5.24 2.14
CA VAL A 306 -21.02 -3.90 2.17
C VAL A 306 -21.24 -3.49 3.62
N LEU A 307 -20.68 -2.36 4.03
CA LEU A 307 -20.84 -1.83 5.37
C LEU A 307 -22.23 -1.20 5.57
N PRO A 308 -22.81 -1.30 6.78
CA PRO A 308 -24.08 -0.66 7.15
C PRO A 308 -23.93 0.84 7.38
N LEU A 309 -23.43 1.55 6.36
CA LEU A 309 -23.19 2.99 6.40
C LEU A 309 -24.19 3.72 5.49
N ILE A 310 -24.82 4.74 6.07
CA ILE A 310 -25.78 5.61 5.40
C ILE A 310 -25.29 7.03 5.57
N GLN A 311 -25.25 7.78 4.47
CA GLN A 311 -25.00 9.21 4.52
C GLN A 311 -26.27 9.89 5.00
N PHE A 312 -26.19 10.65 6.08
CA PHE A 312 -27.24 11.55 6.51
C PHE A 312 -26.77 12.99 6.34
N GLN A 313 -27.71 13.89 6.07
CA GLN A 313 -27.48 15.33 6.10
C GLN A 313 -28.13 15.86 7.38
N ILE A 314 -27.46 16.82 8.01
CA ILE A 314 -28.01 17.54 9.15
C ILE A 314 -28.82 18.70 8.59
N ASP A 315 -30.01 18.95 9.16
CA ASP A 315 -30.82 20.08 8.73
C ASP A 315 -30.10 21.39 9.08
N ASP A 316 -29.95 22.27 8.08
CA ASP A 316 -29.15 23.51 8.15
C ASP A 316 -29.63 24.51 9.23
N ASP A 317 -30.87 24.36 9.69
CA ASP A 317 -31.51 25.31 10.61
C ASP A 317 -31.17 25.06 12.09
N ASP A 318 -30.74 23.85 12.48
CA ASP A 318 -30.65 23.45 13.90
C ASP A 318 -29.22 23.30 14.44
N ILE A 319 -28.26 22.80 13.65
CA ILE A 319 -26.91 22.47 14.14
C ILE A 319 -25.86 22.83 13.10
N SER A 320 -24.83 23.58 13.52
CA SER A 320 -23.70 23.88 12.64
C SER A 320 -22.74 22.68 12.47
N ASP A 321 -22.05 22.57 11.33
CA ASP A 321 -21.05 21.50 11.10
C ASP A 321 -20.03 21.35 12.22
N LYS A 322 -19.60 22.47 12.82
CA LYS A 322 -18.65 22.46 13.94
C LYS A 322 -19.24 21.83 15.20
N GLU A 323 -20.47 22.21 15.51
CA GLU A 323 -21.21 21.66 16.64
C GLU A 323 -21.52 20.18 16.43
N ALA A 324 -21.85 19.77 15.21
CA ALA A 324 -22.04 18.36 14.86
C ALA A 324 -20.76 17.53 15.09
N ILE A 325 -19.59 18.05 14.69
CA ILE A 325 -18.30 17.39 14.93
C ILE A 325 -17.99 17.32 16.43
N GLU A 326 -18.28 18.38 17.19
CA GLU A 326 -18.12 18.38 18.64
C GLU A 326 -19.03 17.34 19.31
N LEU A 327 -20.29 17.22 18.87
CA LEU A 327 -21.25 16.22 19.38
C LEU A 327 -20.83 14.78 19.05
N ILE A 328 -20.26 14.54 17.87
CA ILE A 328 -19.75 13.21 17.48
C ILE A 328 -18.56 12.81 18.35
N ASN A 329 -17.69 13.77 18.69
CA ASN A 329 -16.49 13.54 19.49
C ASN A 329 -16.74 13.61 21.01
N ALA A 330 -17.89 14.12 21.44
CA ALA A 330 -18.26 14.20 22.83
C ALA A 330 -18.44 12.80 23.42
N GLU A 331 -17.91 12.58 24.63
CA GLU A 331 -18.21 11.36 25.36
C GLU A 331 -19.72 11.29 25.62
N PRO A 332 -20.35 10.12 25.45
CA PRO A 332 -21.76 9.97 25.75
C PRO A 332 -22.00 10.38 27.20
N PRO A 333 -23.06 11.16 27.50
CA PRO A 333 -23.29 11.65 28.84
C PRO A 333 -23.42 10.46 29.81
N ASP A 334 -22.60 10.46 30.86
CA ASP A 334 -22.41 9.37 31.83
C ASP A 334 -23.67 9.03 32.67
N ASN A 335 -24.83 9.59 32.36
CA ASN A 335 -26.08 9.30 33.06
C ASN A 335 -27.29 9.49 32.15
N GLN A 336 -27.66 8.40 31.48
CA GLN A 336 -29.06 7.93 31.43
C GLN A 336 -29.10 6.48 30.96
N ASN A 337 -28.93 5.57 31.92
CA ASN A 337 -29.41 4.19 31.95
C ASN A 337 -29.23 3.31 30.69
N ASN A 338 -28.61 2.15 30.94
CA ASN A 338 -28.77 0.86 30.27
C ASN A 338 -30.23 0.35 30.18
N ASN A 339 -31.20 1.21 29.93
CA ASN A 339 -32.62 0.92 29.89
C ASN A 339 -33.14 0.64 28.47
N PHE A 340 -32.41 0.94 27.40
CA PHE A 340 -32.92 0.59 26.06
C PHE A 340 -32.92 -0.93 25.83
N ILE A 341 -31.79 -1.59 26.11
CA ILE A 341 -31.65 -3.05 25.94
C ILE A 341 -32.48 -3.81 26.98
N THR A 342 -32.55 -3.34 28.23
CA THR A 342 -33.37 -4.00 29.27
C THR A 342 -34.87 -3.79 29.06
N ASN A 343 -35.33 -2.64 28.54
CA ASN A 343 -36.73 -2.41 28.20
C ASN A 343 -37.18 -3.25 26.99
N GLU A 344 -36.32 -3.52 26.00
CA GLU A 344 -36.63 -4.45 24.90
C GLU A 344 -36.74 -5.91 25.37
N ILE A 345 -35.89 -6.34 26.32
CA ILE A 345 -35.96 -7.70 26.89
C ILE A 345 -37.22 -7.89 27.74
N ILE A 346 -37.68 -6.85 28.44
CA ILE A 346 -38.92 -6.90 29.24
C ILE A 346 -40.16 -6.88 28.32
N ASN A 347 -40.16 -6.07 27.26
CA ASN A 347 -41.27 -6.01 26.29
C ASN A 347 -41.43 -7.29 25.45
N ASN A 348 -40.36 -8.06 25.25
CA ASN A 348 -40.43 -9.37 24.58
C ASN A 348 -40.82 -10.54 25.49
N LYS A 349 -40.88 -10.35 26.82
CA LYS A 349 -41.37 -11.36 27.78
C LYS A 349 -42.84 -11.18 28.17
N VAL A 350 -43.48 -10.10 27.72
CA VAL A 350 -44.90 -9.80 27.98
C VAL A 350 -45.64 -9.70 26.64
N LYS A 351 -45.65 -10.81 25.89
CA LYS A 351 -46.72 -11.09 24.93
C LYS A 351 -47.32 -12.44 25.32
N PRO A 352 -48.64 -12.53 25.61
CA PRO A 352 -49.32 -13.81 25.78
C PRO A 352 -49.33 -14.63 24.49
#